data_AF-A0A534W1F5-F1
#
_entry.id   AF-A0A534W1F5-F1
#
_cell.length_a   1.000
_cell.length_b   1.000
_cell.length_c   1.000
_cell.angle_alpha   90.00
_cell.angle_beta   90.00
_cell.angle_gamma   90.00
#
_symmetry.space_group_name_H-M   'P 1'
#
loop_
_entity.id
_entity.type
_entity.pdbx_description
1 polymer ?
#
loop_
_entity_poly.entity_id
_entity_poly.type
_entity_poly.pdbx_seq_one_letter_code
_entity_poly.pdbx_strand_id
1 'polypeptide(L)'
;KLLPPDFTRTELRSVRPDHQLEDLYRVIVSGVGGTAMPTWKGALPEEDLWALVHFVDSLVKMKGTDAPRRLRAEWQAEDATWSPPPK
;
A
#
# COMPACT_ATOMS: atom_id res chain seq x y z
N LYS A 1 -13.31 2.29 -13.96
CA LYS A 1 -13.24 2.64 -12.52
C LYS A 1 -11.76 2.66 -12.14
N LEU A 2 -11.20 3.81 -11.75
CA LEU A 2 -9.78 3.89 -11.36
C LEU A 2 -9.65 3.25 -9.97
N LEU A 3 -9.07 2.06 -9.91
CA LEU A 3 -8.80 1.36 -8.65
C LEU A 3 -7.38 1.68 -8.19
N PRO A 4 -7.13 1.82 -6.88
CA PRO A 4 -5.77 1.88 -6.35
C PRO A 4 -4.97 0.65 -6.79
N PRO A 5 -3.66 0.79 -7.05
CA PRO A 5 -2.80 -0.34 -7.39
C PRO A 5 -2.71 -1.31 -6.22
N ASP A 6 -2.65 -2.61 -6.54
CA ASP A 6 -2.30 -3.64 -5.56
C ASP A 6 -0.78 -3.65 -5.42
N PHE A 7 -0.25 -3.07 -4.33
CA PHE A 7 1.20 -2.93 -4.12
C PHE A 7 1.96 -4.26 -4.11
N THR A 8 1.27 -5.39 -3.93
CA THR A 8 1.87 -6.73 -3.95
C THR A 8 1.96 -7.34 -5.36
N ARG A 9 1.37 -6.71 -6.37
CA ARG A 9 1.24 -7.27 -7.74
C ARG A 9 1.49 -6.27 -8.86
N THR A 10 1.15 -5.01 -8.65
CA THR A 10 1.18 -3.97 -9.67
C THR A 10 2.55 -3.29 -9.70
N GLU A 11 3.06 -3.03 -10.90
CA GLU A 11 4.25 -2.20 -11.07
C GLU A 11 3.91 -0.72 -10.93
N LEU A 12 4.65 -0.03 -10.06
CA LEU A 12 4.44 1.38 -9.77
C LEU A 12 5.17 2.25 -10.80
N ARG A 13 4.41 2.88 -11.70
CA ARG A 13 4.97 3.67 -12.81
C ARG A 13 5.79 4.88 -12.38
N SER A 14 5.50 5.44 -11.21
CA SER A 14 6.15 6.66 -10.69
C SER A 14 7.34 6.38 -9.78
N VAL A 15 7.72 5.11 -9.62
CA VAL A 15 8.75 4.63 -8.68
C VAL A 15 9.80 3.88 -9.46
N ARG A 16 11.03 4.40 -9.46
CA ARG A 16 12.16 3.76 -10.13
C ARG A 16 12.83 2.75 -9.19
N PRO A 17 13.29 1.59 -9.69
CA PRO A 17 13.90 0.56 -8.84
C PRO A 17 15.15 1.03 -8.06
N ASP A 18 15.91 1.95 -8.62
CA ASP A 18 17.15 2.51 -8.06
C ASP A 18 16.91 3.65 -7.05
N HIS A 19 15.72 4.26 -7.04
CA HIS A 19 15.34 5.38 -6.16
C HIS A 19 13.99 5.12 -5.49
N GLN A 20 13.74 3.87 -5.11
CA GLN A 20 12.41 3.39 -4.76
C GLN A 20 11.82 4.10 -3.52
N LEU A 21 12.62 4.29 -2.47
CA LEU A 21 12.14 4.91 -1.22
C LEU A 21 11.86 6.41 -1.40
N GLU A 22 12.75 7.12 -2.08
CA GLU A 22 12.63 8.56 -2.33
C GLU A 22 11.47 8.86 -3.28
N ASP A 23 11.29 8.01 -4.31
CA ASP A 23 10.17 8.14 -5.23
C ASP A 23 8.83 7.84 -4.55
N LEU A 24 8.77 6.82 -3.67
CA LEU A 24 7.60 6.52 -2.85
C LEU A 24 7.27 7.67 -1.90
N TYR A 25 8.27 8.20 -1.20
CA TYR A 25 8.12 9.35 -0.31
C TYR A 25 7.55 10.55 -1.07
N ARG A 26 8.14 10.88 -2.23
CA ARG A 26 7.64 11.97 -3.09
C ARG A 26 6.16 11.77 -3.41
N VAL A 27 5.77 10.58 -3.88
CA VAL A 27 4.39 10.28 -4.27
C VAL A 27 3.42 10.38 -3.09
N ILE A 28 3.79 9.88 -1.91
CA ILE A 28 2.95 9.96 -0.71
C ILE A 28 2.80 11.43 -0.26
N VAL A 29 3.92 12.16 -0.20
CA VAL A 29 3.93 13.54 0.26
C VAL A 29 3.19 14.46 -0.71
N SER A 30 3.35 14.29 -2.03
CA SER A 30 2.70 15.16 -3.02
C SER A 30 1.30 14.72 -3.42
N GLY A 31 0.97 13.43 -3.26
CA GLY A 31 -0.17 12.83 -3.95
C GLY A 31 0.10 12.65 -5.44
N VAL A 32 -0.92 12.17 -6.19
CA VAL A 32 -0.83 11.97 -7.64
C VAL A 32 -1.93 12.76 -8.34
N GLY A 33 -1.54 13.84 -9.02
CA GLY A 33 -2.46 14.71 -9.76
C GLY A 33 -3.30 13.95 -10.79
N GLY A 34 -4.59 14.28 -10.87
CA GLY A 34 -5.54 13.59 -11.76
C GLY A 34 -6.04 12.23 -11.26
N THR A 35 -5.70 11.85 -10.02
CA THR A 35 -6.20 10.62 -9.36
C THR A 35 -6.89 10.94 -8.04
N ALA A 36 -7.45 9.92 -7.39
CA ALA A 36 -8.01 10.04 -6.04
C ALA A 36 -6.95 9.99 -4.92
N MET A 37 -5.65 9.87 -5.24
CA MET A 37 -4.57 9.82 -4.24
C MET A 37 -4.24 11.23 -3.72
N PRO A 38 -4.58 11.55 -2.45
CA PRO A 38 -4.38 12.89 -1.90
C PRO A 38 -2.91 13.12 -1.51
N THR A 39 -2.59 14.38 -1.23
CA THR A 39 -1.36 14.82 -0.58
C THR A 39 -1.41 14.48 0.91
N TRP A 40 -0.41 13.75 1.42
CA TRP A 40 -0.34 13.40 2.85
C TRP A 40 0.53 14.34 3.68
N LYS A 41 1.27 15.24 3.03
CA LYS A 41 2.06 16.28 3.71
C LYS A 41 1.16 17.14 4.59
N GLY A 42 1.51 17.26 5.87
CA GLY A 42 0.76 18.07 6.84
C GLY A 42 -0.44 17.35 7.48
N ALA A 43 -0.85 16.19 6.95
CA ALA A 43 -1.82 15.31 7.61
C ALA A 43 -1.14 14.34 8.60
N LEU A 44 0.12 13.99 8.33
CA LEU A 44 0.94 13.11 9.17
C LEU A 44 2.28 13.78 9.51
N PRO A 45 2.87 13.45 10.69
CA PRO A 45 4.27 13.73 11.00
C PRO A 45 5.23 13.15 9.95
N GLU A 46 6.42 13.74 9.81
CA GLU A 46 7.42 13.28 8.84
C GLU A 46 7.92 11.86 9.12
N GLU A 47 8.07 11.50 10.40
CA GLU A 47 8.43 10.15 10.82
C GLU A 47 7.40 9.10 10.37
N ASP A 48 6.10 9.42 10.49
CA ASP A 48 5.01 8.55 10.05
C ASP A 48 4.94 8.44 8.53
N LEU A 49 5.29 9.51 7.80
CA LEU A 49 5.41 9.47 6.34
C LEU A 49 6.52 8.51 5.90
N TRP A 50 7.68 8.54 6.56
CA TRP A 50 8.76 7.59 6.28
C TRP A 50 8.42 6.17 6.70
N ALA A 51 7.74 5.99 7.84
CA ALA A 51 7.23 4.69 8.25
C ALA A 51 6.26 4.09 7.21
N LEU A 52 5.36 4.92 6.67
CA LEU A 52 4.44 4.52 5.61
C LEU A 52 5.19 4.15 4.32
N VAL A 53 6.23 4.90 3.95
CA VAL A 53 7.09 4.58 2.80
C VAL A 53 7.72 3.20 2.95
N HIS A 54 8.33 2.93 4.10
CA HIS A 54 8.95 1.63 4.37
C HIS A 54 7.93 0.49 4.40
N PHE A 55 6.74 0.74 4.92
CA PHE A 55 5.66 -0.24 4.88
C PHE A 55 5.25 -0.57 3.44
N VAL A 56 4.99 0.44 2.61
CA VAL A 56 4.63 0.22 1.19
C VAL A 56 5.76 -0.47 0.43
N ASP A 57 7.01 -0.08 0.65
CA ASP A 57 8.19 -0.74 0.07
C ASP A 57 8.27 -2.22 0.45
N SER A 58 7.96 -2.56 1.71
CA SER A 58 7.90 -3.95 2.16
C SER A 58 6.87 -4.78 1.37
N LEU A 59 5.72 -4.19 1.02
CA LEU A 59 4.68 -4.84 0.22
C LEU A 59 5.13 -5.03 -1.24
N VAL A 60 5.79 -4.03 -1.82
CA VAL A 60 6.32 -4.11 -3.19
C VAL A 60 7.39 -5.21 -3.29
N LYS A 61 8.23 -5.37 -2.26
CA LYS A 61 9.23 -6.44 -2.19
C LYS A 61 8.63 -7.85 -2.10
N MET A 62 7.37 -7.98 -1.69
CA MET A 62 6.66 -9.26 -1.71
C MET A 62 6.17 -9.67 -3.12
N LYS A 63 6.28 -8.79 -4.13
CA LYS A 63 5.85 -9.08 -5.50
C LYS A 63 6.56 -10.34 -6.04
N GLY A 64 5.78 -11.26 -6.62
CA GLY A 64 6.30 -12.52 -7.17
C GLY A 64 6.63 -13.58 -6.12
N THR A 65 6.40 -13.31 -4.83
CA THR A 65 6.50 -14.29 -3.76
C THR A 65 5.13 -14.85 -3.39
N ASP A 66 5.11 -15.94 -2.64
CA ASP A 66 3.88 -16.53 -2.10
C ASP A 66 3.34 -15.81 -0.85
N ALA A 67 4.12 -14.86 -0.29
CA ALA A 67 3.78 -14.16 0.94
C ALA A 67 2.44 -13.40 0.88
N PRO A 68 2.10 -12.64 -0.20
CA PRO A 68 0.82 -11.95 -0.29
C PRO A 68 -0.39 -12.89 -0.28
N ARG A 69 -0.24 -14.10 -0.84
CA ARG A 69 -1.31 -15.10 -0.84
C ARG A 69 -1.51 -15.67 0.56
N ARG A 70 -0.43 -15.97 1.27
CA ARG A 70 -0.48 -16.46 2.65
C ARG A 70 -1.09 -15.42 3.60
N LEU A 71 -0.63 -14.18 3.53
CA LEU A 71 -1.17 -13.09 4.34
C LEU A 71 -2.69 -12.92 4.15
N ARG A 72 -3.17 -13.00 2.90
CA ARG A 72 -4.62 -12.96 2.63
C ARG A 72 -5.36 -14.18 3.15
N ALA A 73 -4.78 -15.37 3.03
CA ALA A 73 -5.41 -16.59 3.53
C ALA A 73 -5.52 -16.57 5.06
N GLU A 74 -4.51 -16.04 5.74
CA GLU A 74 -4.51 -15.82 7.19
C GLU A 74 -5.62 -14.84 7.60
N TRP A 75 -5.69 -13.65 6.99
CA TRP A 75 -6.72 -12.66 7.32
C TRP A 75 -8.15 -13.13 6.98
N GLN A 76 -8.34 -13.82 5.86
CA GLN A 76 -9.65 -14.37 5.50
C GLN A 76 -10.10 -15.50 6.44
N ALA A 77 -9.17 -16.23 7.05
CA ALA A 77 -9.51 -17.23 8.04
C ALA A 77 -10.05 -16.59 9.34
N GLU A 78 -9.56 -15.40 9.71
CA GLU A 78 -10.06 -14.63 10.85
C GLU A 78 -11.45 -14.02 10.58
N ASP A 79 -11.70 -13.53 9.37
CA ASP A 79 -13.01 -12.99 8.96
C ASP A 79 -14.08 -14.07 8.79
N ALA A 80 -13.70 -15.32 8.49
CA ALA A 80 -14.62 -16.45 8.34
C ALA A 80 -15.38 -16.80 9.63
N THR A 81 -14.92 -16.32 10.79
CA THR A 81 -15.59 -16.48 12.08
C THR A 81 -16.75 -15.51 12.32
N TRP A 82 -16.96 -14.53 11.44
CA TRP A 82 -18.09 -13.61 11.57
C TRP A 82 -19.43 -14.32 11.28
N SER A 83 -20.26 -14.48 12.31
CA SER A 83 -21.66 -14.86 12.16
C SER A 83 -22.54 -13.61 12.28
N PRO A 84 -23.49 -13.37 11.36
CA PRO A 84 -24.38 -12.24 11.46
C PRO A 84 -25.24 -12.33 12.74
N PRO A 85 -25.57 -11.20 13.39
CA PRO A 85 -26.48 -11.22 14.53
C PRO A 85 -27.86 -11.73 14.10
N PRO A 86 -28.56 -12.51 14.95
CA PRO A 86 -29.89 -13.00 14.64
C PRO A 86 -30.87 -11.82 14.47
N LYS A 87 -31.84 -12.00 13.54
CA LYS A 87 -32.89 -11.01 13.23
C LYS A 87 -33.86 -10.81 14.38
#